data_AF-A0A1I9Q156-F1
#
_entry.id   AF-A0A1I9Q156-F1
#
_cell.length_a   1.000
_cell.length_b   1.000
_cell.length_c   1.000
_cell.angle_alpha   90.00
_cell.angle_beta   90.00
_cell.angle_gamma   90.00
#
_symmetry.space_group_name_H-M   'P 1'
#
loop_
_entity.id
_entity.type
_entity.pdbx_description
1 polymer ?
#
loop_
_entity_poly.entity_id
_entity_poly.type
_entity_poly.pdbx_seq_one_letter_code
_entity_poly.pdbx_strand_id
1 'polypeptide(L)'
;FLLLSLSLMLMSSKVSALMMMLAHGYTSTLMFYVIGEYYHSCSSRMIYFMNSFMNSSMIFSILFALIFLSNTGIPPSLSFLSEFMIIVNSIMWTKYLFFMIFVYFLVAFYYSLFIIVYSFSGKNYIEFNYNNIGVSNFLILMMYNIFWLSLFY
;
A
#
# COMPACT_ATOMS: atom_id res chain seq x y z
N PHE A 1 -5.41 11.04 -5.29
CA PHE A 1 -5.10 11.88 -4.10
C PHE A 1 -4.06 12.96 -4.35
N LEU A 2 -2.88 12.66 -4.91
CA LEU A 2 -1.83 13.66 -5.13
C LEU A 2 -2.27 14.87 -5.98
N LEU A 3 -2.95 14.62 -7.10
CA LEU A 3 -3.41 15.72 -7.96
C LEU A 3 -4.52 16.53 -7.27
N LEU A 4 -5.39 15.85 -6.52
CA LEU A 4 -6.40 16.51 -5.69
C LEU A 4 -5.73 17.43 -4.68
N SER A 5 -4.71 16.96 -3.95
CA SER A 5 -4.03 17.76 -2.93
C SER A 5 -3.30 18.97 -3.50
N LEU A 6 -2.61 18.82 -4.63
CA LEU A 6 -1.97 19.94 -5.33
C LEU A 6 -3.00 20.98 -5.82
N SER A 7 -4.20 20.55 -6.23
CA SER A 7 -5.25 21.47 -6.68
C SER A 7 -5.81 22.36 -5.57
N LEU A 8 -5.76 21.93 -4.29
CA LEU A 8 -6.25 22.72 -3.15
C LEU A 8 -5.34 23.92 -2.82
N MET A 9 -4.07 23.91 -3.24
CA MET A 9 -3.09 25.00 -3.02
C MET A 9 -2.91 25.49 -1.56
N LEU A 10 -3.36 24.72 -0.56
CA LEU A 10 -3.20 24.99 0.88
C LEU A 10 -1.82 24.51 1.37
N MET A 11 -1.26 25.15 2.41
CA MET A 11 0.04 24.72 2.97
C MET A 11 0.00 23.28 3.48
N SER A 12 -1.05 22.93 4.24
CA SER A 12 -1.32 21.56 4.70
C SER A 12 -1.42 20.56 3.54
N SER A 13 -2.05 20.98 2.43
CA SER A 13 -2.21 20.14 1.25
C SER A 13 -0.88 19.86 0.54
N LYS A 14 0.04 20.82 0.49
CA LYS A 14 1.39 20.62 -0.08
C LYS A 14 2.22 19.62 0.73
N VAL A 15 2.18 19.72 2.06
CA VAL A 15 2.85 18.76 2.96
C VAL A 15 2.26 17.36 2.75
N SER A 16 0.94 17.23 2.69
CA SER A 16 0.29 15.94 2.43
C SER A 16 0.61 15.37 1.05
N ALA A 17 0.80 16.22 0.03
CA ALA A 17 1.19 15.81 -1.31
C ALA A 17 2.61 15.22 -1.34
N LEU A 18 3.56 15.87 -0.66
CA LEU A 18 4.93 15.38 -0.50
C LEU A 18 4.95 14.02 0.23
N MET A 19 4.18 13.90 1.31
CA MET A 19 4.03 12.63 2.02
C MET A 19 3.43 11.54 1.15
N MET A 20 2.39 11.86 0.38
CA MET A 20 1.76 10.90 -0.51
C MET A 20 2.72 10.41 -1.60
N MET A 21 3.58 11.28 -2.13
CA MET A 21 4.62 10.89 -3.10
C MET A 21 5.60 9.89 -2.51
N LEU A 22 6.05 10.13 -1.28
CA LEU A 22 6.98 9.24 -0.59
C LEU A 22 6.32 7.90 -0.23
N ALA A 23 5.15 7.93 0.40
CA ALA A 23 4.36 6.73 0.72
C ALA A 23 4.15 5.87 -0.53
N HIS A 24 3.58 6.49 -1.57
CA HIS A 24 3.27 5.77 -2.80
C HIS A 24 4.53 5.24 -3.49
N GLY A 25 5.65 5.97 -3.43
CA GLY A 25 6.94 5.49 -3.93
C GLY A 25 7.39 4.20 -3.22
N TYR A 26 7.32 4.16 -1.90
CA TYR A 26 7.69 2.97 -1.13
C TYR A 26 6.72 1.80 -1.35
N THR A 27 5.41 2.04 -1.34
CA THR A 27 4.42 0.96 -1.51
C THR A 27 4.46 0.39 -2.92
N SER A 28 4.55 1.22 -3.96
CA SER A 28 4.59 0.75 -5.35
C SER A 28 5.85 -0.04 -5.68
N THR A 29 7.03 0.42 -5.22
CA THR A 29 8.29 -0.33 -5.40
C THR A 29 8.24 -1.70 -4.73
N LEU A 30 7.69 -1.78 -3.51
CA LEU A 30 7.47 -3.04 -2.81
C LEU A 30 6.47 -3.97 -3.53
N MET A 31 5.35 -3.44 -4.02
CA MET A 31 4.37 -4.23 -4.77
C MET A 31 5.01 -4.84 -6.03
N PHE A 32 5.74 -4.04 -6.82
CA PHE A 32 6.43 -4.54 -8.00
C PHE A 32 7.51 -5.57 -7.66
N TYR A 33 8.24 -5.34 -6.57
CA TYR A 33 9.27 -6.26 -6.10
C TYR A 33 8.67 -7.63 -5.76
N VAL A 34 7.60 -7.67 -4.96
CA VAL A 34 6.99 -8.93 -4.53
C VAL A 34 6.35 -9.70 -5.69
N ILE A 35 5.69 -9.00 -6.61
CA ILE A 35 5.18 -9.61 -7.85
C ILE A 35 6.32 -10.14 -8.73
N GLY A 36 7.47 -9.45 -8.73
CA GLY A 36 8.68 -9.88 -9.42
C GLY A 36 9.25 -11.19 -8.88
N GLU A 37 9.42 -11.31 -7.57
CA GLU A 37 9.88 -12.55 -6.91
C GLU A 37 8.89 -13.70 -7.15
N TYR A 38 7.58 -13.40 -7.13
CA TYR A 38 6.56 -14.37 -7.50
C TYR A 38 6.71 -14.84 -8.95
N TYR A 39 6.93 -13.91 -9.88
CA TYR A 39 7.13 -14.22 -11.29
C TYR A 39 8.39 -15.07 -11.53
N HIS A 40 9.48 -14.82 -10.80
CA HIS A 40 10.69 -15.65 -10.90
C HIS A 40 10.45 -17.10 -10.46
N SER A 41 9.51 -17.33 -9.55
CA SER A 41 9.21 -18.66 -9.00
C SER A 41 8.16 -19.42 -9.84
N CYS A 42 7.14 -18.73 -10.35
CA CYS A 42 6.01 -19.36 -11.05
C CYS A 42 5.91 -19.05 -12.55
N SER A 43 6.76 -18.17 -13.09
CA SER A 43 6.76 -17.71 -14.50
C SER A 43 5.42 -17.15 -15.02
N SER A 44 4.49 -16.82 -14.13
CA SER A 44 3.17 -16.27 -14.46
C SER A 44 2.85 -15.04 -13.62
N ARG A 45 2.07 -14.12 -14.19
CA ARG A 45 1.58 -12.89 -13.51
C ARG A 45 0.07 -12.88 -13.32
N MET A 46 -0.60 -13.99 -13.64
CA MET A 46 -2.05 -14.06 -13.54
C MET A 46 -2.44 -14.15 -12.08
N ILE A 47 -3.31 -13.25 -11.64
CA ILE A 47 -3.82 -13.24 -10.26
C ILE A 47 -4.35 -14.63 -9.91
N TYR A 48 -5.04 -15.32 -10.84
CA TYR A 48 -5.58 -16.66 -10.64
C TYR A 48 -4.54 -17.74 -10.24
N PHE A 49 -3.28 -17.59 -10.64
CA PHE A 49 -2.23 -18.53 -10.23
C PHE A 49 -1.52 -18.09 -8.94
N MET A 50 -1.70 -16.83 -8.52
CA MET A 50 -1.07 -16.21 -7.37
C MET A 50 -1.75 -16.64 -6.07
N ASN A 51 -1.56 -17.92 -5.73
CA ASN A 51 -2.13 -18.59 -4.57
C ASN A 51 -1.03 -19.15 -3.65
N SER A 52 -1.42 -19.61 -2.47
CA SER A 52 -0.61 -20.43 -1.53
C SER A 52 0.60 -19.78 -0.85
N PHE A 53 0.60 -18.46 -0.65
CA PHE A 53 1.71 -17.78 0.05
C PHE A 53 1.91 -18.20 1.50
N MET A 54 0.81 -18.57 2.18
CA MET A 54 0.88 -18.99 3.57
C MET A 54 1.56 -20.36 3.72
N ASN A 55 1.41 -21.25 2.72
CA ASN A 55 2.00 -22.58 2.74
C ASN A 55 3.49 -22.56 2.36
N SER A 56 3.89 -21.67 1.46
CA SER A 56 5.30 -21.50 1.10
C SER A 56 6.12 -20.90 2.24
N SER A 57 5.66 -19.77 2.80
CA SER A 57 6.41 -18.97 3.76
C SER A 57 5.50 -17.99 4.49
N MET A 58 5.30 -18.23 5.79
CA MET A 58 4.46 -17.36 6.63
C MET A 58 4.95 -15.91 6.62
N ILE A 59 6.28 -15.69 6.66
CA ILE A 59 6.88 -14.35 6.65
C ILE A 59 6.51 -13.59 5.37
N PHE A 60 6.63 -14.23 4.19
CA PHE A 60 6.29 -13.59 2.93
C PHE A 60 4.80 -13.23 2.86
N SER A 61 3.93 -14.11 3.36
CA SER A 61 2.49 -13.84 3.41
C SER A 61 2.16 -12.60 4.27
N ILE A 62 2.83 -12.44 5.42
CA ILE A 62 2.67 -11.27 6.30
C ILE A 62 3.19 -10.01 5.61
N LEU A 63 4.37 -10.06 5.00
CA LEU A 63 4.95 -8.92 4.29
C LEU A 63 4.06 -8.50 3.11
N PHE A 64 3.57 -9.46 2.34
CA PHE A 64 2.63 -9.23 1.25
C PHE A 64 1.36 -8.54 1.75
N ALA A 65 0.75 -9.04 2.82
CA ALA A 65 -0.40 -8.39 3.42
C ALA A 65 -0.07 -6.96 3.86
N LEU A 66 1.02 -6.73 4.59
CA LEU A 66 1.41 -5.39 5.03
C LEU A 66 1.53 -4.39 3.86
N ILE A 67 2.15 -4.82 2.74
CA ILE A 67 2.29 -3.99 1.54
C ILE A 67 0.93 -3.67 0.90
N PHE A 68 -0.01 -4.61 0.85
CA PHE A 68 -1.33 -4.35 0.28
C PHE A 68 -2.25 -3.56 1.24
N LEU A 69 -2.13 -3.77 2.55
CA LEU A 69 -2.83 -2.99 3.57
C LEU A 69 -2.37 -1.52 3.55
N SER A 70 -1.09 -1.28 3.34
CA SER A 70 -0.55 0.07 3.25
C SER A 70 -0.98 0.80 1.99
N ASN A 71 -1.12 0.10 0.87
CA ASN A 71 -1.67 0.68 -0.35
C ASN A 71 -3.10 1.22 -0.13
N THR A 72 -3.85 0.66 0.83
CA THR A 72 -5.20 1.12 1.18
C THR A 72 -5.28 2.14 2.30
N GLY A 73 -4.14 2.64 2.77
CA GLY A 73 -4.11 3.67 3.79
C GLY A 73 -4.69 3.19 5.12
N ILE A 74 -4.37 1.99 5.57
CA ILE A 74 -4.78 1.50 6.91
C ILE A 74 -3.85 2.11 7.98
N PRO A 75 -4.36 2.59 9.13
CA PRO A 75 -3.51 3.02 10.25
C PRO A 75 -2.68 1.82 10.73
N PRO A 76 -1.35 1.93 10.94
CA PRO A 76 -0.48 3.10 11.15
C PRO A 76 0.41 3.52 9.95
N SER A 77 -0.03 3.29 8.71
CA SER A 77 0.79 3.57 7.51
C SER A 77 0.99 5.06 7.21
N LEU A 78 2.07 5.40 6.48
CA LEU A 78 2.33 6.77 6.00
C LEU A 78 1.29 7.25 4.97
N SER A 79 0.80 6.33 4.13
CA SER A 79 -0.28 6.61 3.17
C SER A 79 -1.54 7.07 3.88
N PHE A 80 -1.95 6.40 4.98
CA PHE A 80 -3.10 6.83 5.78
C PHE A 80 -2.97 8.28 6.25
N LEU A 81 -1.82 8.64 6.84
CA LEU A 81 -1.57 9.99 7.33
C LEU A 81 -1.69 11.04 6.22
N SER A 82 -1.10 10.77 5.05
CA SER A 82 -1.19 11.67 3.91
C SER A 82 -2.62 11.80 3.38
N GLU A 83 -3.34 10.69 3.24
CA GLU A 83 -4.70 10.70 2.70
C GLU A 83 -5.68 11.35 3.67
N PHE A 84 -5.55 11.08 4.97
CA PHE A 84 -6.37 11.72 6.00
C PHE A 84 -6.25 13.25 5.96
N MET A 85 -5.03 13.79 5.86
CA MET A 85 -4.83 15.23 5.72
C MET A 85 -5.47 15.79 4.43
N ILE A 86 -5.42 15.05 3.32
CA ILE A 86 -6.06 15.46 2.07
C ILE A 86 -7.58 15.47 2.21
N ILE A 87 -8.17 14.47 2.88
CA ILE A 87 -9.61 14.40 3.14
C ILE A 87 -10.08 15.60 3.93
N VAL A 88 -9.41 15.93 5.04
CA VAL A 88 -9.76 17.09 5.88
C VAL A 88 -9.74 18.39 5.07
N ASN A 89 -8.68 18.62 4.29
CA ASN A 89 -8.57 19.81 3.45
C ASN A 89 -9.63 19.83 2.33
N SER A 90 -9.98 18.68 1.75
CA SER A 90 -10.99 18.58 0.70
C SER A 90 -12.41 18.88 1.22
N ILE A 91 -12.74 18.43 2.44
CA ILE A 91 -14.02 18.70 3.10
C ILE A 91 -14.15 20.19 3.43
N MET A 92 -13.05 20.82 3.84
CA MET A 92 -13.01 22.27 4.08
C MET A 92 -13.28 23.08 2.81
N TRP A 93 -12.83 22.61 1.64
CA TRP A 93 -13.14 23.29 0.38
C TRP A 93 -14.58 23.00 -0.07
N THR A 94 -14.97 21.73 -0.25
CA THR A 94 -16.35 21.40 -0.61
C THR A 94 -16.83 20.11 0.05
N LYS A 95 -17.98 20.16 0.72
CA LYS A 95 -18.56 19.00 1.41
C LYS A 95 -18.98 17.88 0.45
N TYR A 96 -19.32 18.20 -0.79
CA TYR A 96 -19.72 17.23 -1.81
C TYR A 96 -18.59 16.26 -2.21
N LEU A 97 -17.32 16.68 -2.12
CA LEU A 97 -16.18 15.82 -2.43
C LEU A 97 -16.07 14.62 -1.48
N PHE A 98 -16.63 14.72 -0.27
CA PHE A 98 -16.59 13.62 0.70
C PHE A 98 -17.19 12.33 0.15
N PHE A 99 -18.33 12.40 -0.55
CA PHE A 99 -18.99 11.21 -1.08
C PHE A 99 -18.15 10.53 -2.16
N MET A 100 -17.55 11.30 -3.06
CA MET A 100 -16.66 10.77 -4.10
C MET A 100 -15.43 10.10 -3.50
N ILE A 101 -14.82 10.73 -2.49
CA ILE A 101 -13.65 10.19 -1.81
C ILE A 101 -14.01 8.90 -1.05
N PHE A 102 -15.17 8.85 -0.42
CA PHE A 102 -15.65 7.65 0.27
C PHE A 102 -15.81 6.46 -0.67
N VAL A 103 -16.43 6.66 -1.85
CA VAL A 103 -16.56 5.61 -2.86
C VAL A 103 -15.18 5.13 -3.34
N TYR A 104 -14.24 6.05 -3.56
CA TYR A 104 -12.87 5.71 -3.92
C TYR A 104 -12.22 4.79 -2.88
N PHE A 105 -12.32 5.12 -1.59
CA PHE A 105 -11.76 4.29 -0.52
C PHE A 105 -12.37 2.91 -0.46
N LEU A 106 -13.69 2.80 -0.67
CA LEU A 106 -14.38 1.52 -0.65
C LEU A 106 -13.85 0.60 -1.76
N VAL A 107 -13.70 1.12 -2.98
CA VAL A 107 -13.16 0.35 -4.11
C VAL A 107 -11.70 -0.02 -3.89
N ALA A 108 -10.88 0.91 -3.41
CA ALA A 108 -9.46 0.66 -3.13
C ALA A 108 -9.29 -0.44 -2.06
N PHE A 109 -10.08 -0.36 -0.98
CA PHE A 109 -10.09 -1.35 0.10
C PHE A 109 -10.56 -2.73 -0.38
N TYR A 110 -11.62 -2.78 -1.19
CA TYR A 110 -12.12 -4.04 -1.73
C TYR A 110 -11.07 -4.74 -2.61
N TYR A 111 -10.40 -4.00 -3.50
CA TYR A 111 -9.38 -4.54 -4.39
C TYR A 111 -8.18 -5.13 -3.63
N SER A 112 -7.67 -4.44 -2.60
CA SER A 112 -6.51 -4.95 -1.85
C SER A 112 -6.87 -6.20 -1.06
N LEU A 113 -8.03 -6.22 -0.40
CA LEU A 113 -8.51 -7.37 0.33
C LEU A 113 -8.73 -8.57 -0.58
N PHE A 114 -9.30 -8.35 -1.76
CA PHE A 114 -9.49 -9.39 -2.75
C PHE A 114 -8.16 -10.07 -3.09
N ILE A 115 -7.10 -9.30 -3.35
CA ILE A 115 -5.77 -9.83 -3.66
C ILE A 115 -5.15 -10.57 -2.47
N ILE A 116 -5.26 -10.01 -1.26
CA ILE A 116 -4.72 -10.64 -0.04
C ILE A 116 -5.39 -12.02 0.17
N VAL A 117 -6.72 -12.06 0.15
CA VAL A 117 -7.47 -13.31 0.37
C VAL A 117 -7.12 -14.35 -0.69
N TYR A 118 -7.06 -13.92 -1.97
CA TYR A 118 -6.70 -14.80 -3.06
C TYR A 118 -5.30 -15.40 -2.83
N SER A 119 -4.31 -14.55 -2.55
CA SER A 119 -2.92 -14.95 -2.32
C SER A 119 -2.71 -15.91 -1.14
N PHE A 120 -3.53 -15.78 -0.09
CA PHE A 120 -3.45 -16.62 1.10
C PHE A 120 -4.10 -17.98 0.87
N SER A 121 -5.13 -18.03 0.03
CA SER A 121 -5.82 -19.27 -0.30
C SER A 121 -4.96 -20.15 -1.21
N GLY A 122 -4.92 -21.46 -0.95
CA GLY A 122 -4.23 -22.42 -1.82
C GLY A 122 -3.60 -23.58 -1.06
N LYS A 123 -3.58 -24.76 -1.68
CA LYS A 123 -3.02 -25.99 -1.11
C LYS A 123 -1.60 -26.31 -1.59
N ASN A 124 -1.16 -25.66 -2.67
CA ASN A 124 0.11 -25.97 -3.30
C ASN A 124 1.29 -25.39 -2.50
N TYR A 125 2.49 -25.92 -2.71
CA TYR A 125 3.71 -25.36 -2.14
C TYR A 125 4.53 -24.72 -3.27
N ILE A 126 4.98 -23.49 -3.05
CA ILE A 126 5.83 -22.74 -3.99
C ILE A 126 7.15 -22.47 -3.27
N GLU A 127 8.26 -22.85 -3.89
CA GLU A 127 9.59 -22.55 -3.35
C GLU A 127 9.95 -21.09 -3.68
N PHE A 128 9.86 -20.22 -2.67
CA PHE A 128 10.35 -18.84 -2.77
C PHE A 128 11.79 -18.72 -2.29
N ASN A 129 12.59 -17.91 -2.97
CA ASN A 129 13.94 -17.57 -2.53
C ASN A 129 13.91 -16.61 -1.32
N TYR A 130 14.11 -17.17 -0.12
CA TYR A 130 14.10 -16.42 1.14
C TYR A 130 15.19 -15.34 1.25
N ASN A 131 16.33 -15.51 0.59
CA ASN A 131 17.44 -14.56 0.67
C ASN A 131 17.11 -13.19 0.09
N ASN A 132 16.28 -13.14 -0.94
CA ASN A 132 15.90 -11.90 -1.62
C ASN A 132 14.94 -11.05 -0.76
N ILE A 133 14.12 -11.69 0.07
CA ILE A 133 13.12 -11.04 0.95
C ILE A 133 13.77 -10.09 1.97
N GLY A 134 15.05 -10.30 2.33
CA GLY A 134 15.76 -9.44 3.28
C GLY A 134 15.80 -7.96 2.87
N VAL A 135 15.87 -7.66 1.57
CA VAL A 135 15.87 -6.26 1.06
C VAL A 135 14.50 -5.61 1.21
N SER A 136 13.41 -6.38 1.06
CA SER A 136 12.04 -5.87 1.19
C SER A 136 11.72 -5.41 2.62
N ASN A 137 12.29 -6.07 3.64
CA ASN A 137 12.06 -5.73 5.05
C ASN A 137 12.47 -4.30 5.39
N PHE A 138 13.56 -3.80 4.79
CA PHE A 138 14.03 -2.43 5.01
C PHE A 138 13.05 -1.39 4.46
N LEU A 139 12.53 -1.63 3.25
CA LEU A 139 11.55 -0.75 2.61
C LEU A 139 10.21 -0.76 3.37
N ILE A 140 9.79 -1.91 3.89
CA ILE A 140 8.59 -2.03 4.72
C ILE A 140 8.75 -1.24 6.02
N LEU A 141 9.90 -1.33 6.68
CA LEU A 141 10.21 -0.50 7.85
C LEU A 141 10.11 1.00 7.53
N MET A 142 10.65 1.43 6.38
CA MET A 142 10.57 2.83 5.97
C MET A 142 9.14 3.31 5.73
N MET A 143 8.26 2.43 5.29
CA MET A 143 6.86 2.72 5.02
C MET A 143 6.00 2.88 6.29
N TYR A 144 6.36 2.18 7.37
CA TYR A 144 5.70 2.26 8.69
C TYR A 144 6.46 3.13 9.71
N ASN A 145 7.60 3.71 9.30
CA ASN A 145 8.45 4.45 10.23
C ASN A 145 7.76 5.70 10.76
N ILE A 146 7.71 5.80 12.10
CA ILE A 146 7.20 6.97 12.83
C ILE A 146 8.07 8.20 12.60
N PHE A 147 9.32 8.03 12.14
CA PHE A 147 10.23 9.13 11.84
C PHE A 147 9.58 10.18 10.92
N TRP A 148 8.76 9.77 9.97
CA TRP A 148 8.09 10.70 9.07
C TRP A 148 7.03 11.57 9.76
N LEU A 149 6.50 11.16 10.92
CA LEU A 149 5.62 12.03 11.71
C LEU A 149 6.36 13.28 12.23
N SER A 150 7.69 13.27 12.29
CA SER A 150 8.46 14.46 12.66
C SER A 150 8.33 15.60 11.65
N LEU A 151 7.98 15.32 10.38
CA LEU A 151 7.72 16.35 9.36
C LEU A 151 6.39 17.10 9.55
N PHE A 152 5.57 16.72 10.55
CA PHE A 152 4.38 17.49 10.93
C PHE A 152 4.67 18.72 11.78
N TYR A 153 5.88 18.81 12.36
CA TYR A 153 6.37 19.96 13.13
C TYR A 153 7.32 20.80 12.28
#